data_AF-A0A165BRU4-F1
#
_entry.id   AF-A0A165BRU4-F1
#
_cell.length_a   1.000
_cell.length_b   1.000
_cell.length_c   1.000
_cell.angle_alpha   90.00
_cell.angle_beta   90.00
_cell.angle_gamma   90.00
#
_symmetry.space_group_name_H-M   'P 1'
#
loop_
_entity.id
_entity.type
_entity.pdbx_description
1 polymer ?
#
loop_
_entity_poly.entity_id
_entity_poly.type
_entity_poly.pdbx_seq_one_letter_code
_entity_poly.pdbx_strand_id
1 'polypeptide(L)'
;MANVNAILGMINFNVCEECRARPKYVESTGYTHPYCGKQCANTASSRKSLPTNATMCIVCKSRPQFTDGTRKHQFCSRTCASKHKPATPQRNTINKNAITNGLCLLPGCNKPAFKSANGTGKYCTNAHKNLGETACLWCFQRPKQGTFHYCSRACAAEAQKHAIVLLEIPEGHAVYKSVAEQFKSSWRHATPCPTVRYIYKIVESKTSQDKYEQYKAAVESRGNFVAAGRPAGNENRRWHGTRRECTLGDNSNAQLCSSATCSLCCIIKTSFDLKFFAKKTGWGRFGAGIYTSSTSSKSNDYSQNITASPYKAVLLNKVVVGKGHKLTMDKPSLTAPPAGFDSVLAEKGGILNHDELVVYTNDAVRPSYLVIYG
;
A
#
# COMPACT_ATOMS: atom_id res chain seq x y z
N MET A 1 -24.10 76.38 -10.54
CA MET A 1 -22.66 76.39 -10.20
C MET A 1 -21.97 75.28 -10.98
N ALA A 2 -20.93 75.66 -11.73
CA ALA A 2 -19.96 74.87 -12.50
C ALA A 2 -19.02 74.04 -11.56
N ASN A 3 -18.16 73.08 -11.95
CA ASN A 3 -17.91 72.25 -13.15
C ASN A 3 -16.81 71.23 -12.75
N VAL A 4 -16.70 70.13 -13.48
CA VAL A 4 -15.77 68.99 -13.34
C VAL A 4 -14.41 69.32 -13.96
N ASN A 5 -13.26 68.90 -13.37
CA ASN A 5 -12.15 68.33 -14.16
C ASN A 5 -11.02 67.63 -13.39
N ALA A 6 -10.46 66.65 -14.10
CA ALA A 6 -9.54 65.58 -13.73
C ALA A 6 -8.10 66.01 -13.39
N ILE A 7 -7.44 65.23 -12.53
CA ILE A 7 -5.98 65.14 -12.42
C ILE A 7 -5.55 63.78 -12.99
N LEU A 8 -5.08 63.78 -14.23
CA LEU A 8 -4.37 62.66 -14.87
C LEU A 8 -2.89 62.80 -14.55
N GLY A 9 -2.34 61.86 -13.77
CA GLY A 9 -0.90 61.72 -13.59
C GLY A 9 -0.23 61.40 -14.92
N MET A 10 0.75 62.21 -15.32
CA MET A 10 1.53 62.01 -16.54
C MET A 10 2.26 60.67 -16.51
N ILE A 11 1.77 59.70 -17.29
CA ILE A 11 2.48 58.45 -17.57
C ILE A 11 3.65 58.80 -18.49
N ASN A 12 4.88 58.60 -18.02
CA ASN A 12 6.07 58.84 -18.81
C ASN A 12 6.18 57.77 -19.90
N PHE A 13 5.69 58.05 -21.12
CA PHE A 13 5.59 57.09 -22.24
C PHE A 13 6.95 56.64 -22.82
N ASN A 14 8.06 57.22 -22.32
CA ASN A 14 9.38 57.02 -22.89
C ASN A 14 10.21 55.92 -22.20
N VAL A 15 9.60 55.03 -21.41
CA VAL A 15 10.29 53.92 -20.72
C VAL A 15 10.07 52.58 -21.41
N CYS A 16 11.10 51.72 -21.36
CA CYS A 16 11.10 50.37 -21.93
C CYS A 16 9.95 49.53 -21.40
N GLU A 17 9.21 48.89 -22.29
CA GLU A 17 8.02 48.11 -21.95
C GLU A 17 8.34 46.79 -21.22
N GLU A 18 9.57 46.28 -21.32
CA GLU A 18 9.98 45.03 -20.67
C GLU A 18 10.58 45.26 -19.28
N CYS A 19 11.54 46.19 -19.13
CA CYS A 19 12.22 46.41 -17.85
C CYS A 19 11.66 47.58 -17.02
N ARG A 20 10.91 48.50 -17.65
CA ARG A 20 10.37 49.74 -17.04
C ARG A 20 11.39 50.61 -16.28
N ALA A 21 12.68 50.38 -16.48
CA ALA A 21 13.75 51.01 -15.72
C ALA A 21 14.64 51.93 -16.58
N ARG A 22 14.59 51.77 -17.92
CA ARG A 22 15.44 52.50 -18.87
C ARG A 22 14.58 53.12 -19.97
N PRO A 23 14.99 54.26 -20.54
CA PRO A 23 14.28 54.85 -21.67
C PRO A 23 14.25 53.91 -22.88
N LYS A 24 13.24 54.10 -23.74
CA LYS A 24 13.15 53.43 -25.04
C LYS A 24 14.37 53.77 -25.91
N TYR A 25 14.88 52.79 -26.65
CA TYR A 25 16.02 53.02 -27.53
C TYR A 25 15.59 53.79 -28.77
N VAL A 26 16.27 54.89 -29.07
CA VAL A 26 16.00 55.73 -30.24
C VAL A 26 17.18 55.59 -31.20
N GLU A 27 16.90 55.26 -32.46
CA GLU A 27 17.92 55.18 -33.51
C GLU A 27 18.37 56.58 -33.94
N SER A 28 19.53 56.65 -34.61
CA SER A 28 20.03 57.89 -35.23
C SER A 28 19.08 58.45 -36.31
N THR A 29 18.15 57.63 -36.79
CA THR A 29 17.08 57.98 -37.74
C THR A 29 15.85 58.61 -37.07
N GLY A 30 15.81 58.66 -35.73
CA GLY A 30 14.68 59.15 -34.94
C GLY A 30 13.62 58.09 -34.61
N TYR A 31 13.75 56.86 -35.11
CA TYR A 31 12.82 55.77 -34.80
C TYR A 31 12.97 55.31 -33.34
N THR A 32 11.87 55.26 -32.59
CA THR A 32 11.85 54.85 -31.17
C THR A 32 11.34 53.41 -31.02
N HIS A 33 12.20 52.53 -30.50
CA HIS A 33 11.85 51.13 -30.23
C HIS A 33 11.04 50.98 -28.93
N PRO A 34 10.12 50.00 -28.82
CA PRO A 34 9.37 49.75 -27.58
C PRO A 34 10.26 49.36 -26.37
N TYR A 35 11.51 49.01 -26.62
CA TYR A 35 12.45 48.44 -25.65
C TYR A 35 13.75 49.24 -25.56
N CYS A 36 14.44 49.20 -24.42
CA CYS A 36 15.71 49.92 -24.21
C CYS A 36 16.94 49.27 -24.87
N GLY A 37 16.77 48.14 -25.58
CA GLY A 37 17.86 47.46 -26.25
C GLY A 37 17.55 46.00 -26.63
N LYS A 38 18.47 45.39 -27.39
CA LYS A 38 18.32 44.03 -27.98
C LYS A 38 17.99 42.95 -26.95
N GLN A 39 18.53 43.05 -25.73
CA GLN A 39 18.26 42.06 -24.68
C GLN A 39 16.80 42.09 -24.20
N CYS A 40 16.22 43.29 -23.99
CA CYS A 40 14.81 43.43 -23.65
C CYS A 40 13.91 43.03 -24.83
N ALA A 41 14.30 43.35 -26.06
CA ALA A 41 13.58 42.91 -27.26
C ALA A 41 13.57 41.37 -27.40
N ASN A 42 14.71 40.70 -27.21
CA ASN A 42 14.80 39.24 -27.27
C ASN A 42 14.00 38.56 -26.15
N THR A 43 14.01 39.13 -24.95
CA THR A 43 13.21 38.65 -23.81
C THR A 43 11.72 38.74 -24.13
N ALA A 44 11.27 39.85 -24.71
CA ALA A 44 9.88 40.02 -25.13
C ALA A 44 9.49 39.04 -26.28
N SER A 45 10.38 38.84 -27.26
CA SER A 45 10.17 37.90 -28.37
C SER A 45 10.09 36.44 -27.91
N SER A 46 10.88 36.05 -26.91
CA SER A 46 10.85 34.69 -26.33
C SER A 46 9.56 34.36 -25.55
N ARG A 47 8.70 35.35 -25.28
CA ARG A 47 7.36 35.14 -24.70
C ARG A 47 6.25 34.96 -25.74
N LYS A 48 6.49 35.22 -27.03
CA LYS A 48 5.48 35.03 -28.08
C LYS A 48 5.61 33.67 -28.75
N SER A 49 5.07 32.66 -28.07
CA SER A 49 4.23 31.58 -28.66
C SER A 49 4.03 30.49 -27.62
N LEU A 50 2.99 30.64 -26.79
CA LEU A 50 2.45 29.53 -26.01
C LEU A 50 1.04 29.25 -26.52
N PRO A 51 0.70 27.98 -26.84
CA PRO A 51 -0.64 27.61 -27.24
C PRO A 51 -1.62 27.98 -26.12
N THR A 52 -2.76 28.53 -26.49
CA THR A 52 -3.87 29.00 -25.63
C THR A 52 -4.51 27.91 -24.74
N ASN A 53 -4.02 26.65 -24.82
CA ASN A 53 -4.46 25.50 -24.02
C ASN A 53 -3.34 24.85 -23.17
N ALA A 54 -2.28 25.58 -22.83
CA ALA A 54 -1.19 25.05 -22.03
C ALA A 54 -1.63 24.77 -20.57
N THR A 55 -1.72 23.49 -20.21
CA THR A 55 -2.03 23.06 -18.82
C THR A 55 -0.97 23.57 -17.86
N MET A 56 -1.37 24.30 -16.81
CA MET A 56 -0.45 24.93 -15.86
C MET A 56 0.12 23.95 -14.84
N CYS A 57 1.32 24.25 -14.33
CA CYS A 57 1.98 23.50 -13.28
C CYS A 57 1.10 23.42 -12.04
N ILE A 58 0.92 22.21 -11.50
CA ILE A 58 0.02 22.01 -10.37
C ILE A 58 0.56 22.56 -9.04
N VAL A 59 1.85 22.92 -8.95
CA VAL A 59 2.48 23.46 -7.73
C VAL A 59 2.51 24.98 -7.73
N CYS A 60 3.19 25.60 -8.70
CA CYS A 60 3.33 27.06 -8.69
C CYS A 60 2.14 27.78 -9.34
N LYS A 61 1.37 27.11 -10.21
CA LYS A 61 0.28 27.69 -11.03
C LYS A 61 0.70 28.87 -11.93
N SER A 62 1.96 29.32 -11.87
CA SER A 62 2.48 30.46 -12.63
C SER A 62 3.19 30.09 -13.93
N ARG A 63 3.51 28.80 -14.13
CA ARG A 63 4.23 28.32 -15.32
C ARG A 63 3.54 27.11 -15.95
N PRO A 64 3.57 26.93 -17.28
CA PRO A 64 3.07 25.73 -17.95
C PRO A 64 3.74 24.45 -17.46
N GLN A 65 3.05 23.32 -17.62
CA GLN A 65 3.61 21.99 -17.46
C GLN A 65 4.79 21.77 -18.40
N PHE A 66 5.89 21.21 -17.87
CA PHE A 66 7.11 20.95 -18.64
C PHE A 66 6.93 19.73 -19.53
N THR A 67 7.44 19.76 -20.75
CA THR A 67 7.47 18.62 -21.68
C THR A 67 8.93 18.38 -22.06
N ASP A 68 9.41 17.14 -21.93
CA ASP A 68 10.79 16.76 -22.30
C ASP A 68 10.94 16.30 -23.76
N GLY A 69 9.95 16.61 -24.60
CA GLY A 69 9.84 16.13 -25.98
C GLY A 69 9.11 14.78 -26.13
N THR A 70 9.11 13.95 -25.09
CA THR A 70 8.48 12.61 -25.11
C THR A 70 7.32 12.48 -24.13
N ARG A 71 7.38 13.19 -23.01
CA ARG A 71 6.41 13.12 -21.92
C ARG A 71 6.09 14.51 -21.38
N LYS A 72 4.79 14.76 -21.18
CA LYS A 72 4.30 15.93 -20.46
C LYS A 72 4.31 15.67 -18.95
N HIS A 73 5.00 16.52 -18.20
CA HIS A 73 5.13 16.45 -16.74
C HIS A 73 4.12 17.38 -16.08
N GLN A 74 3.52 16.98 -14.97
CA GLN A 74 2.53 17.79 -14.23
C GLN A 74 3.12 19.08 -13.59
N PHE A 75 4.44 19.25 -13.68
CA PHE A 75 5.21 20.30 -13.03
C PHE A 75 6.00 21.10 -14.06
N CYS A 76 6.27 22.38 -13.79
CA CYS A 76 7.08 23.23 -14.67
C CYS A 76 8.60 23.05 -14.47
N SER A 77 9.03 22.35 -13.41
CA SER A 77 10.44 22.18 -13.04
C SER A 77 10.62 21.05 -12.03
N ARG A 78 11.86 20.56 -11.88
CA ARG A 78 12.24 19.63 -10.81
C ARG A 78 11.97 20.19 -9.42
N THR A 79 12.15 21.50 -9.23
CA THR A 79 11.85 22.20 -7.97
C THR A 79 10.35 22.20 -7.64
N CYS A 80 9.49 22.40 -8.63
CA CYS A 80 8.05 22.26 -8.42
C CYS A 80 7.66 20.79 -8.19
N ALA A 81 8.31 19.86 -8.88
CA ALA A 81 8.09 18.43 -8.64
C ALA A 81 8.47 18.02 -7.20
N SER A 82 9.56 18.55 -6.64
CA SER A 82 9.99 18.26 -5.26
C SER A 82 9.13 18.96 -4.20
N LYS A 83 8.60 20.14 -4.50
CA LYS A 83 7.67 20.87 -3.62
C LYS A 83 6.24 20.32 -3.63
N HIS A 84 5.90 19.50 -4.61
CA HIS A 84 4.59 18.87 -4.68
C HIS A 84 4.44 17.85 -3.54
N LYS A 85 3.74 18.26 -2.48
CA LYS A 85 3.16 17.31 -1.54
C LYS A 85 1.94 16.72 -2.24
N PRO A 86 1.92 15.43 -2.60
CA PRO A 86 0.67 14.83 -3.07
C PRO A 86 -0.41 15.13 -2.04
N ALA A 87 -1.62 15.45 -2.50
CA ALA A 87 -2.78 15.49 -1.63
C ALA A 87 -2.72 14.24 -0.75
N THR A 88 -2.83 14.42 0.57
CA THR A 88 -2.87 13.33 1.53
C THR A 88 -3.81 12.30 0.95
N PRO A 89 -3.35 11.10 0.56
CA PRO A 89 -4.22 10.14 -0.07
C PRO A 89 -5.39 9.96 0.88
N GLN A 90 -6.60 10.29 0.42
CA GLN A 90 -7.80 10.02 1.20
C GLN A 90 -7.71 8.54 1.56
N ARG A 91 -7.82 8.24 2.86
CA ARG A 91 -7.79 6.86 3.36
C ARG A 91 -8.61 5.98 2.42
N ASN A 92 -8.08 4.80 2.09
CA ASN A 92 -8.74 3.77 1.30
C ASN A 92 -10.19 3.55 1.75
N THR A 93 -11.12 4.27 1.14
CA THR A 93 -12.52 3.89 1.13
C THR A 93 -12.77 3.43 -0.29
N ILE A 94 -12.67 2.12 -0.49
CA ILE A 94 -13.24 1.49 -1.67
C ILE A 94 -14.72 1.88 -1.64
N ASN A 95 -15.19 2.63 -2.63
CA ASN A 95 -16.61 2.96 -2.73
C ASN A 95 -17.34 1.68 -3.15
N LYS A 96 -17.73 0.83 -2.19
CA LYS A 96 -18.44 -0.43 -2.48
C LYS A 96 -19.81 -0.20 -3.09
N ASN A 97 -20.43 0.93 -2.77
CA ASN A 97 -21.66 1.38 -3.42
C ASN A 97 -21.41 1.79 -4.88
N ALA A 98 -20.16 1.85 -5.36
CA ALA A 98 -19.91 2.11 -6.76
C ALA A 98 -20.55 1.06 -7.65
N ILE A 99 -20.49 -0.23 -7.30
CA ILE A 99 -21.11 -1.28 -8.15
C ILE A 99 -22.64 -1.16 -8.12
N THR A 100 -23.24 -1.04 -6.93
CA THR A 100 -24.70 -0.90 -6.79
C THR A 100 -25.22 0.38 -7.45
N ASN A 101 -24.42 1.45 -7.44
CA ASN A 101 -24.77 2.74 -8.04
C ASN A 101 -24.30 2.85 -9.50
N GLY A 102 -23.76 1.78 -10.09
CA GLY A 102 -23.27 1.77 -11.47
C GLY A 102 -22.12 2.74 -11.75
N LEU A 103 -21.25 3.00 -10.77
CA LEU A 103 -20.05 3.82 -10.82
C LEU A 103 -18.77 2.97 -10.93
N CYS A 104 -17.69 3.62 -11.37
CA CYS A 104 -16.37 3.01 -11.48
C CYS A 104 -15.82 2.57 -10.12
N LEU A 105 -15.32 1.33 -10.02
CA LEU A 105 -14.77 0.76 -8.78
C LEU A 105 -13.38 1.31 -8.40
N LEU A 106 -12.69 2.00 -9.31
CA LEU A 106 -11.38 2.60 -9.02
C LEU A 106 -11.56 3.70 -7.95
N PRO A 107 -10.90 3.60 -6.77
CA PRO A 107 -11.04 4.60 -5.72
C PRO A 107 -10.74 6.01 -6.22
N GLY A 108 -11.63 6.95 -5.88
CA GLY A 108 -11.55 8.36 -6.33
C GLY A 108 -12.13 8.64 -7.73
N CYS A 109 -12.65 7.64 -8.44
CA CYS A 109 -13.34 7.84 -9.71
C CYS A 109 -14.87 7.82 -9.53
N ASN A 110 -15.54 8.92 -9.83
CA ASN A 110 -17.00 9.04 -9.75
C ASN A 110 -17.71 8.89 -11.11
N LYS A 111 -17.00 8.42 -12.14
CA LYS A 111 -17.60 8.21 -13.47
C LYS A 111 -18.50 6.96 -13.44
N PRO A 112 -19.61 6.94 -14.21
CA PRO A 112 -20.40 5.73 -14.40
C PRO A 112 -19.54 4.59 -14.94
N ALA A 113 -19.78 3.38 -14.46
CA ALA A 113 -19.16 2.19 -15.01
C ALA A 113 -19.65 1.93 -16.43
N PHE A 114 -18.81 1.26 -17.23
CA PHE A 114 -19.12 0.96 -18.62
C PHE A 114 -20.35 0.05 -18.72
N LYS A 115 -21.36 0.47 -19.49
CA LYS A 115 -22.55 -0.34 -19.77
C LYS A 115 -22.36 -1.10 -21.08
N SER A 116 -22.69 -2.38 -21.07
CA SER A 116 -22.68 -3.26 -22.24
C SER A 116 -24.03 -3.96 -22.37
N ALA A 117 -24.28 -4.62 -23.51
CA ALA A 117 -25.46 -5.48 -23.69
C ALA A 117 -25.58 -6.58 -22.62
N ASN A 118 -24.46 -7.01 -22.04
CA ASN A 118 -24.39 -8.04 -21.00
C ASN A 118 -24.46 -7.47 -19.57
N GLY A 119 -24.81 -6.19 -19.41
CA GLY A 119 -24.94 -5.51 -18.12
C GLY A 119 -23.86 -4.45 -17.86
N THR A 120 -23.84 -3.95 -16.62
CA THR A 120 -22.93 -2.89 -16.16
C THR A 120 -21.61 -3.50 -15.66
N GLY A 121 -20.49 -3.08 -16.25
CA GLY A 121 -19.15 -3.50 -15.85
C GLY A 121 -18.70 -2.92 -14.51
N LYS A 122 -17.49 -3.29 -14.04
CA LYS A 122 -16.91 -2.77 -12.77
C LYS A 122 -16.16 -1.43 -12.93
N TYR A 123 -15.76 -1.07 -14.15
CA TYR A 123 -14.92 0.10 -14.40
C TYR A 123 -15.47 0.93 -15.55
N CYS A 124 -15.19 2.24 -15.57
CA CYS A 124 -15.64 3.13 -16.63
C CYS A 124 -14.84 3.00 -17.94
N THR A 125 -13.61 2.47 -17.88
CA THR A 125 -12.73 2.25 -19.05
C THR A 125 -11.79 1.05 -18.82
N ASN A 126 -11.21 0.51 -19.90
CA ASN A 126 -10.13 -0.49 -19.81
C ASN A 126 -8.89 0.04 -19.09
N ALA A 127 -8.56 1.33 -19.24
CA ALA A 127 -7.47 1.94 -18.50
C ALA A 127 -7.70 1.91 -16.97
N HIS A 128 -8.93 2.20 -16.53
CA HIS A 128 -9.29 2.13 -15.11
C HIS A 128 -9.35 0.69 -14.59
N LYS A 129 -9.76 -0.26 -15.44
CA LYS A 129 -9.67 -1.69 -15.11
C LYS A 129 -8.21 -2.09 -14.87
N ASN A 130 -7.33 -1.83 -15.84
CA ASN A 130 -5.91 -2.21 -15.75
C ASN A 130 -5.21 -1.54 -14.54
N LEU A 131 -5.55 -0.27 -14.27
CA LEU A 131 -5.07 0.41 -13.07
C LEU A 131 -5.64 -0.24 -11.81
N GLY A 132 -6.95 -0.47 -11.71
CA GLY A 132 -7.59 -1.08 -10.54
C GLY A 132 -7.04 -2.48 -10.22
N GLU A 133 -6.65 -3.25 -11.23
CA GLU A 133 -6.04 -4.58 -11.06
C GLU A 133 -4.61 -4.54 -10.49
N THR A 134 -3.90 -3.42 -10.65
CA THR A 134 -2.49 -3.30 -10.26
C THR A 134 -2.18 -2.06 -9.41
N ALA A 135 -3.20 -1.34 -8.96
CA ALA A 135 -3.06 -0.05 -8.30
C ALA A 135 -2.19 -0.14 -7.04
N CYS A 136 -1.41 0.91 -6.79
CA CYS A 136 -0.76 1.10 -5.51
C CYS A 136 -1.80 1.06 -4.38
N LEU A 137 -1.58 0.19 -3.39
CA LEU A 137 -2.52 0.01 -2.28
C LEU A 137 -2.64 1.22 -1.34
N TRP A 138 -1.78 2.23 -1.51
CA TRP A 138 -1.80 3.45 -0.72
C TRP A 138 -2.49 4.61 -1.45
N CYS A 139 -2.07 4.91 -2.68
CA CYS A 139 -2.56 6.10 -3.40
C CYS A 139 -3.61 5.81 -4.47
N PHE A 140 -3.73 4.57 -4.95
CA PHE A 140 -4.59 4.14 -6.07
C PHE A 140 -4.40 4.87 -7.42
N GLN A 141 -3.45 5.81 -7.50
CA GLN A 141 -3.24 6.66 -8.67
C GLN A 141 -2.30 6.06 -9.72
N ARG A 142 -1.45 5.11 -9.33
CA ARG A 142 -0.43 4.51 -10.19
C ARG A 142 -0.30 3.02 -9.94
N PRO A 143 0.10 2.22 -10.94
CA PRO A 143 0.40 0.81 -10.73
C PRO A 143 1.49 0.59 -9.68
N LYS A 144 1.40 -0.52 -8.97
CA LYS A 144 2.43 -1.04 -8.07
C LYS A 144 3.67 -1.45 -8.86
N GLN A 145 4.84 -1.40 -8.23
CA GLN A 145 6.09 -1.81 -8.88
C GLN A 145 6.36 -3.30 -8.63
N GLY A 146 6.42 -4.12 -9.68
CA GLY A 146 6.80 -5.54 -9.56
C GLY A 146 6.04 -6.29 -8.47
N THR A 147 6.77 -6.85 -7.50
CA THR A 147 6.21 -7.57 -6.35
C THR A 147 5.82 -6.65 -5.17
N PHE A 148 6.19 -5.37 -5.21
CA PHE A 148 5.83 -4.41 -4.17
C PHE A 148 4.34 -4.05 -4.22
N HIS A 149 3.79 -3.63 -3.08
CA HIS A 149 2.39 -3.19 -2.96
C HIS A 149 2.17 -1.73 -3.30
N TYR A 150 3.25 -0.98 -3.52
CA TYR A 150 3.24 0.46 -3.66
C TYR A 150 3.88 0.89 -4.98
N CYS A 151 3.49 2.05 -5.50
CA CYS A 151 4.07 2.61 -6.72
C CYS A 151 5.42 3.32 -6.48
N SER A 152 5.82 3.50 -5.22
CA SER A 152 7.07 4.18 -4.83
C SER A 152 7.44 3.92 -3.37
N ARG A 153 8.72 4.14 -3.03
CA ARG A 153 9.19 4.18 -1.64
C ARG A 153 8.47 5.23 -0.80
N ALA A 154 8.12 6.38 -1.41
CA ALA A 154 7.37 7.43 -0.73
C ALA A 154 5.97 6.97 -0.30
N CYS A 155 5.24 6.25 -1.18
CA CYS A 155 3.94 5.67 -0.80
C CYS A 155 4.06 4.60 0.29
N ALA A 156 5.12 3.78 0.25
CA ALA A 156 5.39 2.80 1.29
C ALA A 156 5.68 3.47 2.65
N ALA A 157 6.56 4.47 2.66
CA ALA A 157 6.93 5.23 3.86
C ALA A 157 5.74 6.01 4.42
N GLU A 158 4.93 6.62 3.55
CA GLU A 158 3.73 7.32 3.97
C GLU A 158 2.73 6.35 4.61
N ALA A 159 2.46 5.19 4.00
CA ALA A 159 1.60 4.17 4.59
C ALA A 159 2.07 3.76 6.01
N GLN A 160 3.38 3.62 6.22
CA GLN A 160 3.97 3.29 7.52
C GLN A 160 3.83 4.40 8.57
N LYS A 161 3.76 5.69 8.18
CA LYS A 161 3.56 6.80 9.12
C LYS A 161 2.20 6.76 9.80
N HIS A 162 1.19 6.23 9.11
CA HIS A 162 -0.17 6.11 9.67
C HIS A 162 -0.31 4.93 10.64
N ALA A 163 0.81 4.31 11.03
CA ALA A 163 0.98 3.31 12.09
C ALA A 163 -0.25 2.43 12.35
N ILE A 164 -0.20 1.20 11.81
CA ILE A 164 -1.21 0.15 11.90
C ILE A 164 -2.49 0.51 11.16
N VAL A 165 -2.38 0.43 9.84
CA VAL A 165 -3.51 0.59 8.93
C VAL A 165 -3.84 -0.75 8.29
N LEU A 166 -5.14 -1.03 8.22
CA LEU A 166 -5.68 -2.06 7.34
C LEU A 166 -6.08 -1.42 6.02
N LEU A 167 -5.34 -1.74 4.96
CA LEU A 167 -5.65 -1.30 3.61
C LEU A 167 -6.50 -2.40 2.96
N GLU A 168 -7.80 -2.15 2.79
CA GLU A 168 -8.63 -3.08 2.05
C GLU A 168 -8.12 -3.21 0.61
N ILE A 169 -7.99 -4.44 0.14
CA ILE A 169 -7.54 -4.77 -1.21
C ILE A 169 -8.77 -5.06 -2.06
N PRO A 170 -9.02 -4.31 -3.15
CA PRO A 170 -10.15 -4.59 -4.03
C PRO A 170 -10.12 -6.00 -4.59
N GLU A 171 -11.28 -6.64 -4.72
CA GLU A 171 -11.44 -8.02 -5.26
C GLU A 171 -10.76 -8.22 -6.62
N GLY A 172 -10.84 -7.21 -7.50
CA GLY A 172 -10.21 -7.25 -8.82
C GLY A 172 -8.68 -7.16 -8.80
N HIS A 173 -8.08 -6.76 -7.69
CA HIS A 173 -6.65 -6.48 -7.60
C HIS A 173 -5.79 -7.76 -7.60
N ALA A 174 -4.63 -7.73 -8.26
CA ALA A 174 -3.74 -8.89 -8.40
C ALA A 174 -3.29 -9.48 -7.04
N VAL A 175 -3.10 -8.63 -6.03
CA VAL A 175 -2.76 -9.10 -4.67
C VAL A 175 -3.94 -9.83 -4.02
N TYR A 176 -5.18 -9.38 -4.26
CA TYR A 176 -6.36 -10.08 -3.76
C TYR A 176 -6.42 -11.49 -4.35
N LYS A 177 -6.33 -11.59 -5.69
CA LYS A 177 -6.34 -12.87 -6.42
C LYS A 177 -5.25 -13.81 -5.91
N SER A 178 -4.02 -13.31 -5.72
CA SER A 178 -2.90 -14.11 -5.22
C SER A 178 -3.14 -14.66 -3.81
N VAL A 179 -3.65 -13.84 -2.88
CA VAL A 179 -3.91 -14.28 -1.50
C VAL A 179 -5.13 -15.20 -1.42
N ALA A 180 -6.19 -14.93 -2.18
CA ALA A 180 -7.37 -15.78 -2.27
C ALA A 180 -7.05 -17.16 -2.86
N GLU A 181 -6.25 -17.20 -3.93
CA GLU A 181 -5.79 -18.46 -4.53
C GLU A 181 -4.88 -19.23 -3.57
N GLN A 182 -4.00 -18.54 -2.83
CA GLN A 182 -3.21 -19.19 -1.80
C GLN A 182 -4.10 -19.78 -0.70
N PHE A 183 -5.16 -19.08 -0.28
CA PHE A 183 -6.12 -19.60 0.71
C PHE A 183 -6.81 -20.87 0.22
N LYS A 184 -7.32 -20.85 -1.02
CA LYS A 184 -8.02 -21.96 -1.67
C LYS A 184 -7.11 -23.17 -1.89
N SER A 185 -5.95 -22.97 -2.50
CA SER A 185 -4.98 -24.05 -2.79
C SER A 185 -4.38 -24.69 -1.53
N SER A 186 -4.42 -23.99 -0.40
CA SER A 186 -3.99 -24.52 0.90
C SER A 186 -5.14 -24.99 1.80
N TRP A 187 -6.37 -25.03 1.30
CA TRP A 187 -7.50 -25.65 1.99
C TRP A 187 -7.44 -27.17 1.76
N ARG A 188 -6.93 -27.91 2.74
CA ARG A 188 -6.57 -29.34 2.55
C ARG A 188 -7.38 -30.31 3.42
N HIS A 189 -8.29 -29.81 4.25
CA HIS A 189 -9.27 -30.66 4.91
C HIS A 189 -10.39 -31.02 3.93
N ALA A 190 -11.00 -32.19 4.12
CA ALA A 190 -12.12 -32.67 3.32
C ALA A 190 -13.45 -31.97 3.70
N THR A 191 -13.43 -30.63 3.74
CA THR A 191 -14.58 -29.77 3.96
C THR A 191 -14.69 -28.76 2.82
N PRO A 192 -15.89 -28.27 2.48
CA PRO A 192 -16.04 -27.24 1.46
C PRO A 192 -15.16 -26.01 1.78
N CYS A 193 -14.34 -25.58 0.83
CA CYS A 193 -13.54 -24.37 0.99
C CYS A 193 -14.47 -23.16 1.00
N PRO A 194 -14.47 -22.34 2.06
CA PRO A 194 -15.32 -21.16 2.14
C PRO A 194 -14.87 -20.08 1.16
N THR A 195 -15.79 -19.18 0.82
CA THR A 195 -15.51 -18.09 -0.11
C THR A 195 -14.75 -16.98 0.61
N VAL A 196 -13.64 -16.52 0.03
CA VAL A 196 -12.95 -15.32 0.49
C VAL A 196 -13.81 -14.10 0.16
N ARG A 197 -14.09 -13.26 1.16
CA ARG A 197 -14.95 -12.08 1.05
C ARG A 197 -14.13 -10.81 0.99
N TYR A 198 -13.23 -10.63 1.96
CA TYR A 198 -12.39 -9.43 2.06
C TYR A 198 -10.94 -9.80 2.37
N ILE A 199 -10.01 -9.00 1.84
CA ILE A 199 -8.59 -9.12 2.16
C ILE A 199 -8.07 -7.73 2.47
N TYR A 200 -7.39 -7.61 3.61
CA TYR A 200 -6.73 -6.38 4.02
C TYR A 200 -5.23 -6.59 4.06
N LYS A 201 -4.46 -5.66 3.48
CA LYS A 201 -3.02 -5.56 3.74
C LYS A 201 -2.83 -4.90 5.10
N ILE A 202 -2.11 -5.58 5.97
CA ILE A 202 -1.70 -5.03 7.27
C ILE A 202 -0.43 -4.21 7.05
N VAL A 203 -0.47 -2.93 7.41
CA VAL A 203 0.70 -2.05 7.38
C VAL A 203 1.21 -1.87 8.80
N GLU A 204 2.34 -2.50 9.09
CA GLU A 204 2.97 -2.46 10.41
C GLU A 204 3.74 -1.16 10.64
N SER A 205 4.08 -0.88 11.90
CA SER A 205 5.00 0.22 12.22
C SER A 205 6.38 -0.03 11.66
N LYS A 206 7.11 1.05 11.34
CA LYS A 206 8.51 0.97 10.87
C LYS A 206 9.38 0.20 11.86
N THR A 207 9.24 0.44 13.16
CA THR A 207 10.00 -0.25 14.21
C THR A 207 9.75 -1.76 14.20
N SER A 208 8.49 -2.19 14.06
CA SER A 208 8.15 -3.63 13.98
C SER A 208 8.78 -4.27 12.75
N GLN A 209 8.71 -3.58 11.61
CA GLN A 209 9.26 -4.06 10.35
C GLN A 209 10.80 -4.12 10.39
N ASP A 210 11.47 -3.10 10.92
CA ASP A 210 12.93 -3.06 11.01
C ASP A 210 13.47 -4.23 11.84
N LYS A 211 12.83 -4.56 12.98
CA LYS A 211 13.19 -5.75 13.78
C LYS A 211 13.07 -7.06 13.01
N TYR A 212 12.00 -7.22 12.23
CA TYR A 212 11.80 -8.40 11.39
C TYR A 212 12.85 -8.50 10.28
N GLU A 213 13.13 -7.39 9.57
CA GLU A 213 14.13 -7.38 8.50
C GLU A 213 15.54 -7.60 9.06
N GLN A 214 15.86 -7.08 10.26
CA GLN A 214 17.11 -7.36 10.96
C GLN A 214 17.24 -8.85 11.32
N TYR A 215 16.20 -9.44 11.90
CA TYR A 215 16.19 -10.88 12.22
C TYR A 215 16.34 -11.73 10.94
N LYS A 216 15.60 -11.40 9.88
CA LYS A 216 15.71 -12.08 8.58
C LYS A 216 17.11 -11.99 7.99
N ALA A 217 17.75 -10.82 8.04
CA ALA A 217 19.11 -10.62 7.56
C ALA A 217 20.12 -11.47 8.36
N ALA A 218 19.97 -11.54 9.69
CA ALA A 218 20.81 -12.38 10.53
C ALA A 218 20.61 -13.88 10.27
N VAL A 219 19.40 -14.33 9.94
CA VAL A 219 19.11 -15.72 9.54
C VAL A 219 19.71 -16.01 8.16
N GLU A 220 19.59 -15.07 7.23
CA GLU A 220 20.19 -15.18 5.90
C GLU A 220 21.72 -15.28 5.98
N SER A 221 22.38 -14.44 6.79
CA SER A 221 23.84 -14.43 6.88
C SER A 221 24.43 -15.74 7.40
N ARG A 222 23.69 -16.49 8.23
CA ARG A 222 24.14 -17.79 8.76
C ARG A 222 23.67 -18.99 7.93
N GLY A 223 22.61 -18.85 7.14
CA GLY A 223 22.00 -19.96 6.40
C GLY A 223 22.17 -19.91 4.88
N ASN A 224 22.56 -18.76 4.33
CA ASN A 224 22.82 -18.51 2.90
C ASN A 224 21.70 -19.05 1.98
N PHE A 225 20.44 -18.76 2.30
CA PHE A 225 19.28 -19.33 1.64
C PHE A 225 19.08 -18.79 0.22
N VAL A 226 19.48 -17.53 -0.04
CA VAL A 226 19.41 -16.94 -1.38
C VAL A 226 20.32 -17.69 -2.35
N ALA A 227 21.55 -18.02 -1.93
CA ALA A 227 22.46 -18.83 -2.75
C ALA A 227 21.89 -20.24 -3.04
N ALA A 228 21.05 -20.77 -2.14
CA ALA A 228 20.34 -22.02 -2.32
C ALA A 228 19.01 -21.89 -3.09
N GLY A 229 18.76 -20.75 -3.77
CA GLY A 229 17.56 -20.52 -4.58
C GLY A 229 16.28 -20.29 -3.78
N ARG A 230 16.38 -19.94 -2.49
CA ARG A 230 15.23 -19.65 -1.61
C ARG A 230 15.14 -18.15 -1.30
N PRO A 231 13.98 -17.64 -0.85
CA PRO A 231 13.89 -16.29 -0.33
C PRO A 231 14.84 -16.07 0.84
N ALA A 232 15.33 -14.83 1.03
CA ALA A 232 16.19 -14.49 2.14
C ALA A 232 15.60 -14.92 3.50
N GLY A 233 16.41 -15.53 4.35
CA GLY A 233 16.01 -16.12 5.62
C GLY A 233 15.07 -17.33 5.50
N ASN A 234 14.95 -17.92 4.30
CA ASN A 234 13.92 -18.89 3.95
C ASN A 234 12.52 -18.36 4.32
N GLU A 235 12.24 -17.10 4.01
CA GLU A 235 10.95 -16.47 4.32
C GLU A 235 9.80 -17.18 3.58
N ASN A 236 8.79 -17.59 4.33
CA ASN A 236 7.61 -18.26 3.80
C ASN A 236 6.33 -17.64 4.34
N ARG A 237 5.26 -17.71 3.55
CA ARG A 237 3.93 -17.32 4.01
C ARG A 237 3.23 -18.45 4.77
N ARG A 238 2.61 -18.14 5.90
CA ARG A 238 1.90 -19.12 6.74
C ARG A 238 0.62 -18.56 7.35
N TRP A 239 -0.38 -19.42 7.48
CA TRP A 239 -1.67 -19.13 8.08
C TRP A 239 -1.60 -19.19 9.61
N HIS A 240 -2.38 -18.34 10.25
CA HIS A 240 -2.62 -18.36 11.69
C HIS A 240 -4.07 -17.99 11.97
N GLY A 241 -4.83 -18.92 12.55
CA GLY A 241 -6.17 -18.66 13.06
C GLY A 241 -6.12 -18.31 14.54
N THR A 242 -6.98 -17.39 14.96
CA THR A 242 -7.00 -16.91 16.33
C THR A 242 -8.39 -16.43 16.74
N ARG A 243 -8.52 -16.02 18.01
CA ARG A 243 -9.77 -15.51 18.58
C ARG A 243 -10.02 -14.06 18.16
N ARG A 244 -11.23 -13.79 17.69
CA ARG A 244 -11.76 -12.49 17.28
C ARG A 244 -12.97 -12.13 18.14
N GLU A 245 -12.86 -11.04 18.90
CA GLU A 245 -13.91 -10.54 19.80
C GLU A 245 -14.75 -9.38 19.23
N CYS A 246 -14.55 -9.06 17.96
CA CYS A 246 -15.19 -7.93 17.31
C CYS A 246 -15.53 -8.29 15.86
N THR A 247 -16.10 -7.35 15.13
CA THR A 247 -16.45 -7.52 13.71
C THR A 247 -15.35 -7.02 12.77
N LEU A 248 -14.08 -7.04 13.22
CA LEU A 248 -12.96 -6.60 12.39
C LEU A 248 -12.93 -7.37 11.07
N GLY A 249 -12.95 -6.62 9.99
CA GLY A 249 -12.94 -7.07 8.61
C GLY A 249 -14.33 -7.31 8.00
N ASP A 250 -15.39 -7.36 8.81
CA ASP A 250 -16.76 -7.54 8.32
C ASP A 250 -17.23 -6.27 7.62
N ASN A 251 -17.82 -6.41 6.43
CA ASN A 251 -18.43 -5.28 5.69
C ASN A 251 -17.54 -4.02 5.60
N SER A 252 -16.23 -4.18 5.33
CA SER A 252 -15.23 -3.09 5.28
C SER A 252 -14.82 -2.50 6.64
N ASN A 253 -15.21 -3.10 7.77
CA ASN A 253 -14.79 -2.64 9.09
C ASN A 253 -13.28 -2.85 9.27
N ALA A 254 -12.51 -1.79 9.05
CA ALA A 254 -11.07 -1.78 9.24
C ALA A 254 -10.63 -1.29 10.63
N GLN A 255 -11.57 -1.08 11.58
CA GLN A 255 -11.27 -0.50 12.89
C GLN A 255 -10.92 -1.58 13.91
N LEU A 256 -9.68 -1.52 14.42
CA LEU A 256 -9.19 -2.41 15.47
C LEU A 256 -9.85 -2.05 16.81
N CYS A 257 -10.50 -3.00 17.47
CA CYS A 257 -11.07 -2.78 18.81
C CYS A 257 -9.98 -2.54 19.87
N SER A 258 -10.32 -1.91 20.99
CA SER A 258 -9.40 -1.61 22.11
C SER A 258 -9.17 -2.78 23.07
N SER A 259 -9.93 -3.88 22.93
CA SER A 259 -9.84 -5.03 23.83
C SER A 259 -8.44 -5.67 23.85
N ALA A 260 -7.88 -5.79 25.05
CA ALA A 260 -6.60 -6.47 25.29
C ALA A 260 -6.71 -8.01 25.19
N THR A 261 -7.92 -8.56 25.17
CA THR A 261 -8.18 -10.00 25.05
C THR A 261 -8.54 -10.41 23.63
N CYS A 262 -8.77 -9.45 22.71
CA CYS A 262 -8.98 -9.73 21.30
C CYS A 262 -7.65 -10.08 20.62
N SER A 263 -7.31 -11.36 20.59
CA SER A 263 -6.04 -11.87 20.05
C SER A 263 -5.79 -11.40 18.62
N LEU A 264 -6.81 -11.40 17.75
CA LEU A 264 -6.69 -10.91 16.37
C LEU A 264 -6.24 -9.43 16.33
N CYS A 265 -6.94 -8.55 17.04
CA CYS A 265 -6.61 -7.13 17.06
C CYS A 265 -5.24 -6.88 17.71
N CYS A 266 -4.91 -7.60 18.78
CA CYS A 266 -3.61 -7.48 19.46
C CYS A 266 -2.47 -7.90 18.53
N ILE A 267 -2.59 -9.03 17.82
CA ILE A 267 -1.57 -9.47 16.85
C ILE A 267 -1.40 -8.43 15.73
N ILE A 268 -2.49 -7.85 15.21
CA ILE A 268 -2.39 -6.80 14.19
C ILE A 268 -1.73 -5.53 14.76
N LYS A 269 -1.99 -5.19 16.03
CA LYS A 269 -1.44 -3.99 16.69
C LYS A 269 0.03 -4.12 17.09
N THR A 270 0.43 -5.25 17.63
CA THR A 270 1.75 -5.36 18.28
C THR A 270 2.57 -6.52 17.74
N SER A 271 2.11 -7.15 16.66
CA SER A 271 2.63 -8.43 16.18
C SER A 271 2.43 -9.57 17.19
N PHE A 272 3.02 -10.71 16.89
CA PHE A 272 3.02 -11.88 17.76
C PHE A 272 3.94 -11.67 18.96
N ASP A 273 3.53 -12.22 20.10
CA ASP A 273 4.33 -12.17 21.32
C ASP A 273 4.23 -13.50 22.07
N LEU A 274 5.36 -14.17 22.25
CA LEU A 274 5.50 -15.45 22.92
C LEU A 274 4.94 -15.46 24.34
N LYS A 275 4.84 -14.31 25.02
CA LYS A 275 4.18 -14.23 26.33
C LYS A 275 2.70 -14.62 26.30
N PHE A 276 2.09 -14.66 25.12
CA PHE A 276 0.71 -15.11 24.91
C PHE A 276 0.61 -16.59 24.49
N PHE A 277 1.73 -17.31 24.40
CA PHE A 277 1.73 -18.76 24.15
C PHE A 277 0.84 -19.48 25.18
N ALA A 278 0.15 -20.53 24.71
CA ALA A 278 -0.69 -21.41 25.52
C ALA A 278 -1.82 -20.75 26.34
N LYS A 279 -2.08 -19.44 26.22
CA LYS A 279 -3.17 -18.80 26.98
C LYS A 279 -4.56 -19.40 26.73
N LYS A 280 -4.76 -20.04 25.58
CA LYS A 280 -6.01 -20.71 25.22
C LYS A 280 -6.00 -22.22 25.52
N THR A 281 -4.89 -22.89 25.23
CA THR A 281 -4.81 -24.36 25.22
C THR A 281 -4.06 -24.93 26.43
N GLY A 282 -3.35 -24.10 27.20
CA GLY A 282 -2.45 -24.52 28.28
C GLY A 282 -1.20 -25.27 27.79
N TRP A 283 -1.12 -25.60 26.50
CA TRP A 283 -0.13 -26.52 25.95
C TRP A 283 0.08 -26.33 24.44
N GLY A 284 1.22 -26.79 23.93
CA GLY A 284 1.53 -26.89 22.51
C GLY A 284 2.46 -28.06 22.22
N ARG A 285 2.24 -28.76 21.09
CA ARG A 285 2.97 -29.98 20.71
C ARG A 285 4.49 -29.83 20.71
N PHE A 286 4.98 -28.63 20.41
CA PHE A 286 6.41 -28.29 20.32
C PHE A 286 6.77 -27.15 21.27
N GLY A 287 6.09 -27.10 22.42
CA GLY A 287 6.33 -26.17 23.51
C GLY A 287 6.08 -24.70 23.18
N ALA A 288 6.75 -23.80 23.90
CA ALA A 288 6.49 -22.37 23.95
C ALA A 288 6.96 -21.63 22.71
N GLY A 289 6.14 -21.67 21.66
CA GLY A 289 6.43 -21.06 20.36
C GLY A 289 5.21 -20.39 19.72
N ILE A 290 5.44 -19.75 18.58
CA ILE A 290 4.41 -19.18 17.72
C ILE A 290 4.09 -20.19 16.62
N TYR A 291 2.85 -20.68 16.61
CA TYR A 291 2.39 -21.74 15.72
C TYR A 291 1.70 -21.15 14.50
N THR A 292 2.15 -21.59 13.33
CA THR A 292 1.56 -21.25 12.03
C THR A 292 1.48 -22.50 11.16
N SER A 293 0.70 -22.45 10.08
CA SER A 293 0.55 -23.61 9.17
C SER A 293 0.63 -23.19 7.71
N SER A 294 1.11 -24.07 6.85
CA SER A 294 0.95 -23.92 5.40
C SER A 294 -0.46 -24.30 4.92
N THR A 295 -1.28 -24.90 5.78
CA THR A 295 -2.66 -25.33 5.50
C THR A 295 -3.67 -24.34 6.08
N SER A 296 -4.46 -23.69 5.23
CA SER A 296 -5.46 -22.68 5.64
C SER A 296 -6.59 -23.30 6.47
N SER A 297 -7.06 -24.49 6.08
CA SER A 297 -8.12 -25.22 6.78
C SER A 297 -7.70 -25.67 8.19
N LYS A 298 -6.42 -25.97 8.42
CA LYS A 298 -5.87 -26.22 9.76
C LYS A 298 -5.90 -24.97 10.62
N SER A 299 -5.53 -23.81 10.05
CA SER A 299 -5.65 -22.54 10.77
C SER A 299 -7.10 -22.15 11.04
N ASN A 300 -8.03 -22.54 10.17
CA ASN A 300 -9.46 -22.32 10.36
C ASN A 300 -9.99 -22.96 11.66
N ASP A 301 -9.46 -24.10 12.11
CA ASP A 301 -9.85 -24.74 13.37
C ASP A 301 -9.57 -23.86 14.60
N TYR A 302 -8.58 -22.96 14.50
CA TYR A 302 -8.23 -22.02 15.57
C TYR A 302 -8.90 -20.66 15.42
N SER A 303 -9.53 -20.38 14.26
CA SER A 303 -10.30 -19.17 14.02
C SER A 303 -11.64 -19.24 14.75
N GLN A 304 -11.84 -18.34 15.70
CA GLN A 304 -13.02 -18.31 16.58
C GLN A 304 -13.57 -16.90 16.72
N ASN A 305 -14.89 -16.77 16.57
CA ASN A 305 -15.63 -15.54 16.80
C ASN A 305 -16.28 -15.61 18.18
N ILE A 306 -16.07 -14.59 19.00
CA ILE A 306 -16.82 -14.41 20.25
C ILE A 306 -18.08 -13.60 19.99
N THR A 307 -17.96 -12.54 19.19
CA THR A 307 -19.12 -11.84 18.64
C THR A 307 -19.62 -12.59 17.42
N ALA A 308 -20.91 -12.92 17.38
CA ALA A 308 -21.53 -13.59 16.25
C ALA A 308 -21.25 -12.84 14.94
N SER A 309 -20.88 -13.58 13.90
CA SER A 309 -20.59 -13.05 12.57
C SER A 309 -20.76 -14.15 11.53
N PRO A 310 -21.30 -13.83 10.33
CA PRO A 310 -21.37 -14.78 9.22
C PRO A 310 -19.99 -15.08 8.61
N TYR A 311 -18.97 -14.29 8.95
CA TYR A 311 -17.61 -14.45 8.45
C TYR A 311 -16.63 -14.86 9.56
N LYS A 312 -15.63 -15.64 9.18
CA LYS A 312 -14.44 -15.97 9.96
C LYS A 312 -13.24 -15.14 9.48
N ALA A 313 -12.20 -15.10 10.31
CA ALA A 313 -10.96 -14.36 10.05
C ALA A 313 -9.74 -15.26 10.22
N VAL A 314 -8.77 -15.14 9.31
CA VAL A 314 -7.45 -15.78 9.41
C VAL A 314 -6.36 -14.80 8.98
N LEU A 315 -5.19 -14.90 9.60
CA LEU A 315 -4.02 -14.11 9.23
C LEU A 315 -3.12 -14.90 8.27
N LEU A 316 -2.63 -14.23 7.22
CA LEU A 316 -1.51 -14.70 6.41
C LEU A 316 -0.27 -13.90 6.79
N ASN A 317 0.74 -14.60 7.29
CA ASN A 317 1.91 -14.02 7.92
C ASN A 317 3.14 -14.24 7.03
N LYS A 318 4.12 -13.34 7.12
CA LYS A 318 5.50 -13.63 6.69
C LYS A 318 6.22 -14.29 7.86
N VAL A 319 6.87 -15.41 7.62
CA VAL A 319 7.62 -16.15 8.64
C VAL A 319 9.02 -16.44 8.13
N VAL A 320 10.04 -16.02 8.87
CA VAL A 320 11.43 -16.39 8.64
C VAL A 320 11.62 -17.82 9.16
N VAL A 321 11.60 -18.79 8.25
CA VAL A 321 11.71 -20.21 8.62
C VAL A 321 13.16 -20.56 8.97
N GLY A 322 14.12 -19.95 8.30
CA GLY A 322 15.52 -20.33 8.38
C GLY A 322 15.73 -21.82 8.12
N LYS A 323 16.63 -22.43 8.88
CA LYS A 323 16.88 -23.87 8.87
C LYS A 323 15.91 -24.54 9.83
N GLY A 324 14.86 -25.17 9.28
CA GLY A 324 13.83 -25.83 10.07
C GLY A 324 14.22 -27.25 10.51
N HIS A 325 13.99 -27.58 11.77
CA HIS A 325 14.17 -28.91 12.34
C HIS A 325 12.89 -29.73 12.20
N LYS A 326 12.93 -30.83 11.45
CA LYS A 326 11.76 -31.69 11.22
C LYS A 326 11.49 -32.55 12.45
N LEU A 327 10.25 -32.56 12.93
CA LEU A 327 9.78 -33.43 14.00
C LEU A 327 8.50 -34.14 13.57
N THR A 328 8.37 -35.39 14.01
CA THR A 328 7.18 -36.24 13.79
C THR A 328 6.48 -36.66 15.09
N MET A 329 7.05 -36.28 16.23
CA MET A 329 6.58 -36.59 17.58
C MET A 329 6.57 -35.34 18.44
N ASP A 330 5.68 -35.32 19.44
CA ASP A 330 5.54 -34.19 20.36
C ASP A 330 6.83 -33.96 21.16
N LYS A 331 7.19 -32.70 21.30
CA LYS A 331 8.25 -32.20 22.17
C LYS A 331 7.75 -30.97 22.94
N PRO A 332 6.81 -31.16 23.89
CA PRO A 332 6.08 -30.06 24.50
C PRO A 332 6.93 -29.20 25.46
N SER A 333 8.14 -29.65 25.80
CA SER A 333 9.09 -28.93 26.66
C SER A 333 9.98 -27.93 25.91
N LEU A 334 9.88 -27.84 24.57
CA LEU A 334 10.73 -26.93 23.80
C LEU A 334 10.41 -25.46 24.11
N THR A 335 11.44 -24.68 24.36
CA THR A 335 11.35 -23.21 24.51
C THR A 335 12.18 -22.47 23.46
N ALA A 336 12.91 -23.21 22.62
CA ALA A 336 13.76 -22.76 21.55
C ALA A 336 13.82 -23.84 20.46
N PRO A 337 14.20 -23.51 19.20
CA PRO A 337 14.51 -24.54 18.23
C PRO A 337 15.71 -25.38 18.71
N PRO A 338 15.82 -26.65 18.30
CA PRO A 338 17.02 -27.45 18.55
C PRO A 338 18.30 -26.76 18.05
N ALA A 339 19.43 -27.06 18.69
CA ALA A 339 20.70 -26.41 18.38
C ALA A 339 21.05 -26.49 16.88
N GLY A 340 21.41 -25.35 16.29
CA GLY A 340 21.74 -25.24 14.86
C GLY A 340 20.52 -25.13 13.93
N PHE A 341 19.33 -24.91 14.45
CA PHE A 341 18.09 -24.66 13.70
C PHE A 341 17.43 -23.35 14.13
N ASP A 342 16.59 -22.80 13.26
CA ASP A 342 15.87 -21.52 13.48
C ASP A 342 14.39 -21.74 13.81
N SER A 343 13.85 -22.91 13.47
CA SER A 343 12.43 -23.24 13.65
C SER A 343 12.21 -24.75 13.80
N VAL A 344 11.00 -25.14 14.17
CA VAL A 344 10.53 -26.53 14.12
C VAL A 344 9.50 -26.69 13.00
N LEU A 345 9.63 -27.78 12.22
CA LEU A 345 8.72 -28.20 11.16
C LEU A 345 8.06 -29.50 11.58
N ALA A 346 6.79 -29.43 11.96
CA ALA A 346 5.97 -30.59 12.22
C ALA A 346 5.45 -31.10 10.87
N GLU A 347 5.97 -32.24 10.41
CA GLU A 347 5.55 -32.84 9.15
C GLU A 347 4.49 -33.92 9.42
N LYS A 348 3.56 -34.11 8.47
CA LYS A 348 2.59 -35.20 8.55
C LYS A 348 3.33 -36.53 8.64
N GLY A 349 2.97 -37.35 9.61
CA GLY A 349 3.63 -38.63 9.90
C GLY A 349 3.60 -38.95 11.39
N GLY A 350 3.58 -40.24 11.74
CA GLY A 350 3.40 -40.67 13.13
C GLY A 350 2.03 -40.22 13.68
N ILE A 351 2.04 -39.44 14.76
CA ILE A 351 0.83 -38.92 15.43
C ILE A 351 0.37 -37.53 14.89
N LEU A 352 1.03 -36.98 13.88
CA LEU A 352 0.76 -35.65 13.33
C LEU A 352 -0.10 -35.72 12.06
N ASN A 353 -1.31 -35.16 12.16
CA ASN A 353 -2.30 -35.16 11.07
C ASN A 353 -2.16 -33.95 10.13
N HIS A 354 -1.51 -32.86 10.57
CA HIS A 354 -1.40 -31.60 9.85
C HIS A 354 -0.03 -30.96 10.06
N ASP A 355 0.37 -30.10 9.12
CA ASP A 355 1.64 -29.40 9.21
C ASP A 355 1.55 -28.21 10.18
N GLU A 356 2.62 -28.05 10.97
CA GLU A 356 2.83 -26.88 11.83
C GLU A 356 4.27 -26.38 11.65
N LEU A 357 4.43 -25.07 11.58
CA LEU A 357 5.71 -24.40 11.69
C LEU A 357 5.70 -23.59 12.98
N VAL A 358 6.68 -23.87 13.83
CA VAL A 358 6.86 -23.22 15.13
C VAL A 358 8.15 -22.42 15.13
N VAL A 359 8.04 -21.14 15.45
CA VAL A 359 9.17 -20.23 15.67
C VAL A 359 9.20 -19.78 17.13
N TYR A 360 10.39 -19.53 17.67
CA TYR A 360 10.60 -19.28 19.10
C TYR A 360 11.17 -17.89 19.36
N THR A 361 10.87 -16.93 18.49
CA THR A 361 11.14 -15.51 18.71
C THR A 361 10.07 -14.64 18.06
N ASN A 362 9.72 -13.53 18.72
CA ASN A 362 8.72 -12.58 18.25
C ASN A 362 9.12 -11.96 16.90
N ASP A 363 10.43 -11.85 16.61
CA ASP A 363 10.93 -11.21 15.39
C ASP A 363 10.95 -12.11 14.15
N ALA A 364 10.62 -13.40 14.30
CA ALA A 364 10.56 -14.34 13.19
C ALA A 364 9.26 -14.27 12.37
N VAL A 365 8.23 -13.55 12.84
CA VAL A 365 6.91 -13.56 12.21
C VAL A 365 6.24 -12.18 12.20
N ARG A 366 5.59 -11.85 11.09
CA ARG A 366 4.82 -10.60 10.94
C ARG A 366 3.48 -10.85 10.24
N PRO A 367 2.34 -10.41 10.80
CA PRO A 367 1.06 -10.48 10.11
C PRO A 367 1.08 -9.58 8.87
N SER A 368 0.83 -10.16 7.70
CA SER A 368 0.89 -9.43 6.42
C SER A 368 -0.49 -9.15 5.84
N TYR A 369 -1.42 -10.09 5.95
CA TYR A 369 -2.78 -9.93 5.49
C TYR A 369 -3.79 -10.46 6.50
N LEU A 370 -4.93 -9.81 6.57
CA LEU A 370 -6.14 -10.32 7.19
C LEU A 370 -7.08 -10.80 6.08
N VAL A 371 -7.49 -12.07 6.14
CA VAL A 371 -8.44 -12.67 5.20
C VAL A 371 -9.74 -12.96 5.92
N ILE A 372 -10.84 -12.43 5.39
CA ILE A 372 -12.21 -12.62 5.87
C ILE A 372 -12.93 -13.54 4.90
N TYR A 373 -13.54 -14.60 5.40
CA TYR A 373 -14.13 -15.67 4.60
C TYR A 373 -15.37 -16.25 5.25
N GLY A 374 -16.31 -16.78 4.46
CA GLY A 374 -17.57 -17.36 4.96
C GLY A 374 -18.55 -17.69 3.86
#